data_AF-A0A8S4RR54-F1
#
_entry.id   AF-A0A8S4RR54-F1
#
_cell.length_a   1.000
_cell.length_b   1.000
_cell.length_c   1.000
_cell.angle_alpha   90.00
_cell.angle_beta   90.00
_cell.angle_gamma   90.00
#
_symmetry.space_group_name_H-M   'P 1'
#
loop_
_entity.id
_entity.type
_entity.pdbx_description
1 polymer ?
#
loop_
_entity_poly.entity_id
_entity_poly.type
_entity_poly.pdbx_seq_one_letter_code
_entity_poly.pdbx_strand_id
1 'polypeptide(L)'
;MSGSKLNELRHDIDELNTLLKQAKRKKVQNILSLEARKLETEWVNLTEIEKSVVASDVIAAPTTSSTSTQSKRYQIKLNGYGWDQSDKYVKVFVTLKDVQNVPKDHVFCKLTDKSMELHVENLDNKDYLLVINKLLYPINVEECHWKQKTDMVVVFLAKSEQNVKWSHMTELEKKFEDQRSNRFKPDEMDNKDPQESIIGLMKNMYESGDDEMKRMISKAWYEGQHKKKTDALDL
;
A
#
# COMPACT_ATOMS: atom_id res chain seq x y z
N MET A 1 -10.43 36.62 -4.57
CA MET A 1 -10.10 35.98 -5.87
C MET A 1 -11.15 34.95 -6.30
N SER A 2 -11.94 34.36 -5.40
CA SER A 2 -12.97 33.36 -5.70
C SER A 2 -14.26 33.95 -6.33
N GLY A 3 -14.70 35.14 -5.91
CA GLY A 3 -15.90 35.78 -6.45
C GLY A 3 -15.84 36.14 -7.95
N SER A 4 -14.66 36.46 -8.49
CA SER A 4 -14.48 36.70 -9.94
C SER A 4 -14.72 35.42 -10.75
N LYS A 5 -14.25 34.28 -10.23
CA LYS A 5 -14.38 32.99 -10.89
C LYS A 5 -15.83 32.47 -10.88
N LEU A 6 -16.58 32.73 -9.82
CA LEU A 6 -18.02 32.43 -9.78
C LEU A 6 -18.84 33.25 -10.79
N ASN A 7 -18.46 34.52 -10.98
CA ASN A 7 -19.10 35.35 -11.99
C ASN A 7 -18.78 34.86 -13.40
N GLU A 8 -17.53 34.53 -13.71
CA GLU A 8 -17.14 33.97 -15.01
C GLU A 8 -17.92 32.68 -15.32
N LEU A 9 -17.96 31.73 -14.38
CA LEU A 9 -18.73 30.49 -14.52
C LEU A 9 -20.22 30.73 -14.80
N ARG A 10 -20.80 31.77 -14.20
CA ARG A 10 -22.21 32.13 -14.45
C ARG A 10 -22.42 32.66 -15.87
N HIS A 11 -21.50 33.49 -16.38
CA HIS A 11 -21.56 33.97 -17.76
C HIS A 11 -21.40 32.82 -18.75
N ASP A 12 -20.50 31.88 -18.47
CA ASP A 12 -20.28 30.68 -19.31
C ASP A 12 -21.53 29.79 -19.38
N ILE A 13 -22.23 29.61 -18.25
CA ILE A 13 -23.50 28.86 -18.21
C ILE A 13 -24.58 29.58 -19.04
N ASP A 14 -24.70 30.89 -18.92
CA ASP A 14 -25.67 31.69 -19.67
C ASP A 14 -25.38 31.67 -21.19
N GLU A 15 -24.11 31.70 -21.58
CA GLU A 15 -23.69 31.58 -22.98
C GLU A 15 -23.99 30.18 -23.53
N LEU A 16 -23.65 29.11 -22.81
CA LEU A 16 -23.96 27.73 -23.21
C LEU A 16 -25.46 27.51 -23.37
N ASN A 17 -26.28 28.06 -22.47
CA ASN A 17 -27.74 27.99 -22.57
C ASN A 17 -28.27 28.76 -23.79
N THR A 18 -27.64 29.88 -24.16
CA THR A 18 -27.95 30.63 -25.37
C THR A 18 -27.59 29.85 -26.63
N LEU A 19 -26.42 29.22 -26.66
CA LEU A 19 -25.97 28.36 -27.76
C LEU A 19 -26.84 27.10 -27.90
N LEU A 20 -27.33 26.54 -26.79
CA LEU A 20 -28.25 25.40 -26.79
C LEU A 20 -29.55 25.74 -27.51
N LYS A 21 -30.10 26.94 -27.30
CA LYS A 21 -31.31 27.43 -28.01
C LYS A 21 -31.08 27.58 -29.52
N GLN A 22 -29.87 27.90 -29.95
CA GLN A 22 -29.50 28.04 -31.36
C GLN A 22 -29.16 26.70 -32.03
N ALA A 23 -28.77 25.69 -31.25
CA ALA A 23 -28.37 24.38 -31.76
C ALA A 23 -29.58 23.60 -32.31
N LYS A 24 -29.53 23.21 -33.59
CA LYS A 24 -30.59 22.44 -34.26
C LYS A 24 -30.35 20.92 -34.26
N ARG A 25 -29.11 20.47 -34.02
CA ARG A 25 -28.72 19.06 -34.09
C ARG A 25 -28.67 18.44 -32.70
N LYS A 26 -29.34 17.29 -32.52
CA LYS A 26 -29.47 16.58 -31.24
C LYS A 26 -28.13 16.23 -30.58
N LYS A 27 -27.11 15.86 -31.37
CA LYS A 27 -25.75 15.58 -30.84
C LYS A 27 -25.10 16.83 -30.23
N VAL A 28 -25.27 17.98 -30.87
CA VAL A 28 -24.71 19.26 -30.40
C VAL A 28 -25.46 19.75 -29.16
N GLN A 29 -26.78 19.63 -29.14
CA GLN A 29 -27.60 19.91 -27.96
C GLN A 29 -27.19 19.05 -26.76
N ASN A 30 -26.96 17.75 -26.96
CA ASN A 30 -26.53 16.85 -25.90
C ASN A 30 -25.16 17.28 -25.32
N ILE A 31 -24.19 17.60 -26.18
CA ILE A 31 -22.86 18.04 -25.74
C ILE A 31 -22.96 19.34 -24.93
N LEU A 32 -23.66 20.35 -25.48
CA LEU A 32 -23.85 21.64 -24.79
C LEU A 32 -24.61 21.47 -23.47
N SER A 33 -25.66 20.65 -23.43
CA SER A 33 -26.43 20.40 -22.20
C SER A 33 -25.63 19.68 -21.12
N LEU A 34 -24.72 18.79 -21.51
CA LEU A 34 -23.88 18.04 -20.59
C LEU A 34 -22.80 18.94 -20.00
N GLU A 35 -22.22 19.81 -20.83
CA GLU A 35 -21.22 20.78 -20.39
C GLU A 35 -21.84 21.88 -19.52
N ALA A 36 -23.03 22.38 -19.88
CA ALA A 36 -23.80 23.31 -19.06
C ALA A 36 -24.09 22.73 -17.66
N ARG A 37 -24.53 21.46 -17.58
CA ARG A 37 -24.77 20.78 -16.29
C ARG A 37 -23.50 20.61 -15.45
N LYS A 38 -22.36 20.36 -16.08
CA LYS A 38 -21.08 20.28 -15.35
C LYS A 38 -20.72 21.63 -14.75
N LEU A 39 -20.79 22.71 -15.53
CA LEU A 39 -20.49 24.06 -15.05
C LEU A 39 -21.50 24.52 -13.99
N GLU A 40 -22.79 24.19 -14.13
CA GLU A 40 -23.80 24.44 -13.09
C GLU A 40 -23.45 23.73 -11.78
N THR A 41 -23.01 22.47 -11.85
CA THR A 41 -22.60 21.71 -10.66
C THR A 41 -21.34 22.31 -10.01
N GLU A 42 -20.37 22.72 -10.83
CA GLU A 42 -19.16 23.41 -10.37
C GLU A 42 -19.51 24.76 -9.72
N TRP A 43 -20.40 25.54 -10.33
CA TRP A 43 -20.85 26.82 -9.80
C TRP A 43 -21.57 26.67 -8.45
N VAL A 44 -22.49 25.70 -8.32
CA VAL A 44 -23.17 25.40 -7.05
C VAL A 44 -22.16 25.02 -5.96
N ASN A 45 -21.20 24.15 -6.30
CA ASN A 45 -20.17 23.71 -5.35
C ASN A 45 -19.28 24.88 -4.88
N LEU A 46 -18.78 25.72 -5.80
CA LEU A 46 -17.99 26.91 -5.41
C LEU A 46 -18.82 27.92 -4.61
N THR A 47 -20.11 28.08 -4.92
CA THR A 47 -21.00 28.99 -4.18
C THR A 47 -21.24 28.46 -2.76
N GLU A 48 -21.40 27.15 -2.59
CA GLU A 48 -21.59 26.50 -1.28
C GLU A 48 -20.30 26.53 -0.44
N ILE A 49 -19.14 26.40 -1.08
CA ILE A 49 -17.82 26.62 -0.46
C ILE A 49 -17.65 28.08 -0.03
N GLU A 50 -17.97 29.07 -0.88
CA GLU A 50 -17.90 30.47 -0.45
C GLU A 50 -18.87 30.76 0.69
N LYS A 51 -20.11 30.25 0.61
CA LYS A 51 -21.14 30.48 1.63
C LYS A 51 -20.79 29.86 2.98
N SER A 52 -20.09 28.72 2.99
CA SER A 52 -19.56 28.11 4.22
C SER A 52 -18.33 28.85 4.78
N VAL A 53 -17.51 29.48 3.92
CA VAL A 53 -16.40 30.35 4.35
C VAL A 53 -16.91 31.66 4.97
N VAL A 54 -17.96 32.29 4.44
CA VAL A 54 -18.53 33.52 5.06
C VAL A 54 -19.36 33.23 6.32
N ALA A 55 -19.90 32.02 6.48
CA ALA A 55 -20.62 31.62 7.68
C ALA A 55 -19.72 31.29 8.89
N SER A 56 -18.39 31.26 8.70
CA SER A 56 -17.41 30.86 9.72
C SER A 56 -16.90 32.01 10.61
N ASP A 57 -17.45 33.23 10.52
CA ASP A 57 -17.14 34.34 11.45
C ASP A 57 -18.15 34.50 12.61
N VAL A 58 -19.01 33.50 12.84
CA VAL A 58 -19.84 33.45 14.05
C VAL A 58 -19.97 32.01 14.57
N ILE A 59 -19.14 31.73 15.57
CA ILE A 59 -19.38 30.84 16.72
C ILE A 59 -19.41 29.32 16.44
N ALA A 60 -18.27 28.71 16.79
CA ALA A 60 -18.09 27.47 17.56
C ALA A 60 -18.91 26.20 17.24
N ALA A 61 -18.13 25.16 16.92
CA ALA A 61 -18.30 23.73 17.18
C ALA A 61 -18.74 22.82 16.00
N PRO A 62 -18.06 21.66 15.79
CA PRO A 62 -18.06 20.96 14.52
C PRO A 62 -18.99 19.74 14.53
N THR A 63 -19.70 19.48 13.43
CA THR A 63 -20.21 18.14 13.13
C THR A 63 -20.25 17.94 11.62
N THR A 64 -19.19 17.27 11.14
CA THR A 64 -19.16 16.28 10.05
C THR A 64 -20.25 16.34 8.97
N SER A 65 -19.84 16.64 7.74
CA SER A 65 -19.91 15.67 6.62
C SER A 65 -19.35 16.30 5.34
N SER A 66 -18.03 16.26 5.18
CA SER A 66 -17.34 16.60 3.94
C SER A 66 -17.54 15.49 2.91
N THR A 67 -18.48 15.68 1.97
CA THR A 67 -18.57 14.81 0.79
C THR A 67 -17.73 15.47 -0.29
N SER A 68 -16.46 15.09 -0.35
CA SER A 68 -15.51 15.56 -1.36
C SER A 68 -15.97 15.12 -2.75
N THR A 69 -15.96 16.06 -3.69
CA THR A 69 -16.05 15.80 -5.13
C THR A 69 -14.86 14.93 -5.54
N GLN A 70 -15.05 13.61 -5.49
CA GLN A 70 -14.10 12.63 -6.01
C GLN A 70 -14.04 12.76 -7.54
N SER A 71 -13.12 13.61 -8.01
CA SER A 71 -12.43 13.31 -9.26
C SER A 71 -11.95 11.86 -9.16
N LYS A 72 -12.29 11.02 -10.15
CA LYS A 72 -11.88 9.60 -10.18
C LYS A 72 -10.36 9.52 -10.27
N ARG A 73 -9.68 9.62 -9.13
CA ARG A 73 -8.25 9.44 -8.98
C ARG A 73 -7.97 7.96 -8.87
N TYR A 74 -6.90 7.52 -9.53
CA TYR A 74 -6.50 6.12 -9.50
C TYR A 74 -5.71 5.86 -8.22
N GLN A 75 -6.17 4.89 -7.43
CA GLN A 75 -5.49 4.46 -6.22
C GLN A 75 -4.44 3.39 -6.56
N ILE A 76 -3.17 3.67 -6.27
CA ILE A 76 -2.03 2.80 -6.47
C ILE A 76 -1.64 2.20 -5.12
N LYS A 77 -1.71 0.87 -5.03
CA LYS A 77 -1.21 0.16 -3.85
C LYS A 77 0.31 0.05 -3.90
N LEU A 78 0.97 0.59 -2.89
CA LEU A 78 2.41 0.46 -2.68
C LEU A 78 2.71 -0.90 -2.03
N ASN A 79 3.61 -1.66 -2.66
CA ASN A 79 4.10 -2.93 -2.10
C ASN A 79 5.57 -2.81 -1.66
N GLY A 80 6.33 -1.87 -2.22
CA GLY A 80 7.73 -1.66 -1.88
C GLY A 80 7.87 -0.64 -0.76
N TYR A 81 8.41 -1.07 0.38
CA TYR A 81 8.78 -0.20 1.48
C TYR A 81 10.09 -0.70 2.12
N GLY A 82 10.89 0.22 2.62
CA GLY A 82 12.04 -0.08 3.48
C GLY A 82 11.63 0.05 4.93
N TRP A 83 12.32 -0.66 5.83
CA TRP A 83 12.11 -0.45 7.26
C TRP A 83 13.38 -0.60 8.06
N ASP A 84 13.42 0.08 9.18
CA ASP A 84 14.47 0.03 10.19
C ASP A 84 13.81 0.02 11.57
N GLN A 85 14.56 -0.34 12.60
CA GLN A 85 14.07 -0.27 13.96
C GLN A 85 15.11 0.30 14.90
N SER A 86 14.61 0.93 15.94
CA SER A 86 15.35 1.39 17.10
C SER A 86 14.70 0.78 18.35
N ASP A 87 15.25 1.04 19.52
CA ASP A 87 14.73 0.45 20.76
C ASP A 87 13.30 0.89 21.09
N LYS A 88 12.95 2.14 20.73
CA LYS A 88 11.63 2.73 20.97
C LYS A 88 10.70 2.73 19.75
N TYR A 89 11.24 2.85 18.53
CA TYR A 89 10.45 3.06 17.32
C TYR A 89 10.82 2.11 16.19
N VAL A 90 9.84 1.68 15.39
CA VAL A 90 10.04 1.08 14.07
C VAL A 90 9.82 2.18 13.02
N LYS A 91 10.77 2.36 12.11
CA LYS A 91 10.72 3.38 11.07
C LYS A 91 10.42 2.72 9.74
N VAL A 92 9.41 3.19 9.04
CA VAL A 92 9.03 2.70 7.72
C VAL A 92 9.31 3.78 6.70
N PHE A 93 10.15 3.46 5.73
CA PHE A 93 10.60 4.33 4.66
C PHE A 93 9.84 4.00 3.39
N VAL A 94 9.10 4.98 2.89
CA VAL A 94 8.29 4.85 1.69
C VAL A 94 8.78 5.86 0.67
N THR A 95 9.46 5.37 -0.36
CA THR A 95 10.01 6.23 -1.43
C THR A 95 8.90 6.65 -2.37
N LEU A 96 8.58 7.93 -2.39
CA LEU A 96 7.54 8.54 -3.22
C LEU A 96 8.08 9.83 -3.82
N LYS A 97 8.30 9.83 -5.13
CA LYS A 97 8.81 11.00 -5.86
C LYS A 97 7.86 12.18 -5.72
N ASP A 98 8.40 13.38 -5.54
CA ASP A 98 7.66 14.64 -5.45
C ASP A 98 6.68 14.73 -4.27
N VAL A 99 6.76 13.81 -3.31
CA VAL A 99 5.88 13.82 -2.14
C VAL A 99 6.01 15.12 -1.34
N GLN A 100 7.16 15.79 -1.38
CA GLN A 100 7.39 17.08 -0.72
C GLN A 100 6.49 18.21 -1.23
N ASN A 101 6.00 18.13 -2.47
CA ASN A 101 5.13 19.14 -3.07
C ASN A 101 3.67 18.94 -2.65
N VAL A 102 3.34 17.78 -2.07
CA VAL A 102 1.99 17.47 -1.62
C VAL A 102 1.77 18.09 -0.23
N PRO A 103 0.69 18.86 -0.04
CA PRO A 103 0.36 19.43 1.26
C PRO A 103 0.15 18.32 2.29
N LYS A 104 0.56 18.58 3.54
CA LYS A 104 0.47 17.61 4.64
C LYS A 104 -0.96 17.13 4.90
N ASP A 105 -1.96 17.94 4.57
CA ASP A 105 -3.38 17.61 4.70
C ASP A 105 -3.79 16.42 3.82
N HIS A 106 -3.07 16.18 2.72
CA HIS A 106 -3.33 15.07 1.81
C HIS A 106 -2.52 13.81 2.18
N VAL A 107 -1.68 13.88 3.21
CA VAL A 107 -0.89 12.74 3.70
C VAL A 107 -1.39 12.39 5.10
N PHE A 108 -2.00 11.23 5.23
CA PHE A 108 -2.48 10.77 6.53
C PHE A 108 -2.14 9.29 6.75
N CYS A 109 -1.93 8.95 8.01
CA CYS A 109 -1.70 7.59 8.44
C CYS A 109 -2.89 7.11 9.26
N LYS A 110 -3.47 5.97 8.89
CA LYS A 110 -4.42 5.24 9.74
C LYS A 110 -3.66 4.13 10.42
N LEU A 111 -3.49 4.28 11.73
CA LEU A 111 -2.74 3.36 12.55
C LEU A 111 -3.69 2.61 13.46
N THR A 112 -3.38 1.36 13.73
CA THR A 112 -4.10 0.46 14.64
C THR A 112 -3.05 -0.32 15.42
N ASP A 113 -3.45 -0.98 16.51
CA ASP A 113 -2.60 -1.85 17.33
C ASP A 113 -1.63 -2.72 16.49
N LYS A 114 -2.13 -3.43 15.48
CA LYS A 114 -1.31 -4.36 14.66
C LYS A 114 -1.34 -4.08 13.15
N SER A 115 -1.77 -2.89 12.75
CA SER A 115 -1.82 -2.53 11.34
C SER A 115 -1.55 -1.05 11.13
N MET A 116 -0.98 -0.75 9.97
CA MET A 116 -0.66 0.60 9.55
C MET A 116 -1.08 0.76 8.10
N GLU A 117 -1.77 1.86 7.81
CA GLU A 117 -2.07 2.31 6.48
C GLU A 117 -1.56 3.73 6.29
N LEU A 118 -0.77 3.95 5.25
CA LEU A 118 -0.35 5.28 4.81
C LEU A 118 -1.10 5.62 3.53
N HIS A 119 -1.81 6.75 3.55
CA HIS A 119 -2.55 7.30 2.44
C HIS A 119 -1.88 8.62 2.01
N VAL A 120 -1.59 8.73 0.72
CA VAL A 120 -1.03 9.94 0.10
C VAL A 120 -1.93 10.29 -1.07
N GLU A 121 -2.72 11.34 -0.92
CA GLU A 121 -3.66 11.78 -1.94
C GLU A 121 -3.04 12.84 -2.86
N ASN A 122 -3.51 12.86 -4.11
CA ASN A 122 -3.18 13.90 -5.09
C ASN A 122 -1.67 14.06 -5.38
N LEU A 123 -0.93 12.95 -5.43
CA LEU A 123 0.44 12.93 -5.92
C LEU A 123 0.43 12.56 -7.41
N ASP A 124 0.75 13.51 -8.29
CA ASP A 124 0.72 13.33 -9.76
C ASP A 124 -0.64 12.78 -10.27
N ASN A 125 -1.76 13.33 -9.76
CA ASN A 125 -3.12 12.87 -10.06
C ASN A 125 -3.42 11.40 -9.65
N LYS A 126 -2.56 10.80 -8.83
CA LYS A 126 -2.71 9.44 -8.29
C LYS A 126 -2.79 9.51 -6.77
N ASP A 127 -3.53 8.56 -6.22
CA ASP A 127 -3.58 8.36 -4.77
C ASP A 127 -2.73 7.12 -4.47
N TYR A 128 -1.83 7.21 -3.51
CA TYR A 128 -0.99 6.10 -3.11
C TYR A 128 -1.46 5.55 -1.77
N LEU A 129 -1.53 4.22 -1.68
CA LEU A 129 -1.95 3.51 -0.49
C LEU A 129 -0.92 2.44 -0.15
N LEU A 130 -0.28 2.56 1.00
CA LEU A 130 0.51 1.49 1.59
C LEU A 130 -0.29 0.88 2.75
N VAL A 131 -0.52 -0.44 2.70
CA VAL A 131 -1.21 -1.17 3.78
C VAL A 131 -0.28 -2.27 4.29
N ILE A 132 0.07 -2.19 5.57
CA ILE A 132 0.85 -3.19 6.28
C ILE A 132 -0.04 -3.74 7.39
N ASN A 133 -0.52 -4.97 7.16
CA ASN A 133 -1.36 -5.70 8.10
C ASN A 133 -0.55 -6.74 8.86
N LYS A 134 -0.99 -7.07 10.09
CA LYS A 134 -0.38 -8.08 10.95
C LYS A 134 1.09 -7.76 11.25
N LEU A 135 1.33 -6.59 11.83
CA LEU A 135 2.62 -6.26 12.42
C LEU A 135 3.03 -7.33 13.43
N LEU A 136 4.34 -7.57 13.55
CA LEU A 136 4.88 -8.63 14.42
C LEU A 136 4.49 -8.43 15.89
N TYR A 137 4.48 -7.18 16.34
CA TYR A 137 4.14 -6.79 17.71
C TYR A 137 3.16 -5.60 17.71
N PRO A 138 2.40 -5.43 18.80
CA PRO A 138 1.52 -4.30 19.00
C PRO A 138 2.30 -2.97 19.03
N ILE A 139 1.70 -1.91 18.48
CA ILE A 139 2.25 -0.55 18.47
C ILE A 139 1.38 0.41 19.30
N ASN A 140 2.01 1.44 19.87
CA ASN A 140 1.30 2.52 20.55
C ASN A 140 0.93 3.62 19.55
N VAL A 141 -0.33 3.62 19.12
CA VAL A 141 -0.88 4.54 18.11
C VAL A 141 -0.74 6.02 18.51
N GLU A 142 -0.75 6.35 19.80
CA GLU A 142 -0.69 7.74 20.28
C GLU A 142 0.73 8.33 20.15
N GLU A 143 1.76 7.52 20.34
CA GLU A 143 3.16 7.96 20.18
C GLU A 143 3.65 7.84 18.73
N CYS A 144 2.85 7.23 17.85
CA CYS A 144 3.16 7.13 16.44
C CYS A 144 3.04 8.49 15.76
N HIS A 145 3.96 8.74 14.83
CA HIS A 145 3.94 9.97 14.03
C HIS A 145 4.59 9.71 12.67
N TRP A 146 4.40 10.61 11.72
CA TRP A 146 5.02 10.51 10.41
C TRP A 146 5.74 11.81 10.06
N LYS A 147 6.74 11.72 9.19
CA LYS A 147 7.52 12.84 8.70
C LYS A 147 7.65 12.75 7.19
N GLN A 148 7.31 13.84 6.53
CA GLN A 148 7.58 14.03 5.11
C GLN A 148 9.03 14.46 4.92
N LYS A 149 9.73 13.84 3.98
CA LYS A 149 11.06 14.23 3.49
C LYS A 149 11.01 14.38 1.97
N THR A 150 12.09 14.90 1.41
CA THR A 150 12.32 14.91 -0.05
C THR A 150 12.26 13.48 -0.58
N ASP A 151 11.35 13.26 -1.54
CA ASP A 151 11.07 11.98 -2.20
C ASP A 151 10.77 10.78 -1.29
N MET A 152 10.46 11.01 -0.01
CA MET A 152 10.26 9.93 0.94
C MET A 152 9.34 10.32 2.09
N VAL A 153 8.48 9.39 2.51
CA VAL A 153 7.70 9.49 3.75
C VAL A 153 8.28 8.52 4.76
N VAL A 154 8.51 9.00 5.98
CA VAL A 154 9.00 8.19 7.09
C VAL A 154 7.90 8.09 8.14
N VAL A 155 7.38 6.89 8.36
CA VAL A 155 6.40 6.61 9.41
C VAL A 155 7.13 6.04 10.62
N PHE A 156 6.95 6.67 11.77
CA PHE A 156 7.52 6.25 13.05
C PHE A 156 6.42 5.54 13.85
N LEU A 157 6.57 4.24 14.00
CA LEU A 157 5.68 3.40 14.79
C LEU A 157 6.29 3.21 16.18
N ALA A 158 5.62 3.68 17.23
CA ALA A 158 6.08 3.47 18.59
C ALA A 158 5.80 2.03 19.00
N LYS A 159 6.82 1.32 19.49
CA LYS A 159 6.64 -0.03 20.01
C LYS A 159 5.82 0.05 21.31
N SER A 160 4.80 -0.80 21.46
CA SER A 160 4.06 -0.89 22.71
C SER A 160 4.97 -1.37 23.85
N GLU A 161 5.80 -2.37 23.56
CA GLU A 161 6.85 -2.86 24.46
C GLU A 161 8.22 -2.34 24.02
N GLN A 162 8.86 -1.55 24.89
CA GLN A 162 10.21 -1.03 24.66
C GLN A 162 11.24 -2.16 24.81
N ASN A 163 12.35 -2.08 24.06
CA ASN A 163 13.42 -3.10 23.99
C ASN A 163 13.07 -4.43 23.29
N VAL A 164 11.90 -4.52 22.64
CA VAL A 164 11.60 -5.68 21.80
C VAL A 164 12.21 -5.51 20.42
N LYS A 165 13.12 -6.42 20.05
CA LYS A 165 13.68 -6.47 18.70
C LYS A 165 12.71 -7.19 17.77
N TRP A 166 12.33 -6.52 16.69
CA TRP A 166 11.48 -7.09 15.65
C TRP A 166 12.36 -7.90 14.69
N SER A 167 12.11 -9.19 14.56
CA SER A 167 12.83 -10.02 13.58
C SER A 167 12.38 -9.72 12.16
N HIS A 168 11.08 -9.44 11.99
CA HIS A 168 10.43 -9.16 10.70
C HIS A 168 9.43 -8.01 10.89
N MET A 169 9.01 -7.37 9.78
CA MET A 169 8.00 -6.31 9.85
C MET A 169 6.62 -6.89 10.18
N THR A 170 6.27 -7.99 9.50
CA THR A 170 4.96 -8.64 9.65
C THR A 170 5.09 -10.06 10.17
N GLU A 171 4.04 -10.53 10.86
CA GLU A 171 3.90 -11.95 11.20
C GLU A 171 3.92 -12.85 9.96
N LEU A 172 3.50 -12.31 8.79
CA LEU A 172 3.45 -13.06 7.54
C LEU A 172 4.84 -13.42 7.03
N GLU A 173 5.76 -12.44 7.06
CA GLU A 173 7.16 -12.65 6.70
C GLU A 173 7.80 -13.67 7.63
N LYS A 174 7.57 -13.54 8.94
CA LYS A 174 8.04 -14.53 9.92
C LYS A 174 7.50 -15.92 9.61
N LYS A 175 6.21 -16.07 9.31
CA LYS A 175 5.62 -17.37 8.96
C LYS A 175 6.19 -17.95 7.67
N PHE A 176 6.47 -17.12 6.67
CA PHE A 176 7.10 -17.57 5.43
C PHE A 176 8.54 -18.04 5.67
N GLU A 177 9.29 -17.33 6.49
CA GLU A 177 10.67 -17.67 6.83
C GLU A 177 10.76 -18.85 7.80
N ASP A 178 9.83 -18.96 8.75
CA ASP A 178 9.66 -20.13 9.61
C ASP A 178 9.27 -21.35 8.78
N GLN A 179 8.34 -21.25 7.81
CA GLN A 179 8.03 -22.34 6.89
C GLN A 179 9.22 -22.71 6.01
N ARG A 180 9.94 -21.71 5.49
CA ARG A 180 11.14 -21.96 4.68
C ARG A 180 12.22 -22.64 5.49
N SER A 181 12.56 -22.11 6.66
CA SER A 181 13.56 -22.68 7.55
C SER A 181 13.14 -24.05 8.07
N ASN A 182 11.86 -24.27 8.35
CA ASN A 182 11.35 -25.58 8.75
C ASN A 182 11.41 -26.62 7.60
N ARG A 183 11.37 -26.20 6.33
CA ARG A 183 11.68 -27.09 5.19
C ARG A 183 13.16 -27.50 5.11
N PHE A 184 14.05 -26.74 5.74
CA PHE A 184 15.50 -27.02 5.74
C PHE A 184 16.03 -27.50 7.09
N LYS A 185 15.20 -27.53 8.14
CA LYS A 185 15.56 -28.15 9.41
C LYS A 185 15.48 -29.67 9.24
N PRO A 186 16.57 -30.41 9.51
CA PRO A 186 16.45 -31.83 9.78
C PRO A 186 15.46 -31.97 10.95
N ASP A 187 14.47 -32.84 10.84
CA ASP A 187 13.67 -33.22 12.01
C ASP A 187 14.65 -33.60 13.12
N GLU A 188 14.57 -32.90 14.26
CA GLU A 188 15.25 -33.32 15.49
C GLU A 188 14.50 -34.55 16.03
N MET A 189 14.54 -35.64 15.27
CA MET A 189 14.21 -36.96 15.74
C MET A 189 15.54 -37.64 16.07
N ASP A 190 15.99 -37.32 17.28
CA ASP A 190 16.86 -38.09 18.17
C ASP A 190 17.58 -39.30 17.55
N ASN A 191 18.91 -39.25 17.51
CA ASN A 191 19.81 -40.41 17.37
C ASN A 191 19.53 -41.38 16.21
N LYS A 192 19.59 -40.92 14.95
CA LYS A 192 19.75 -41.83 13.81
C LYS A 192 20.89 -41.41 12.90
N ASP A 193 21.61 -42.43 12.45
CA ASP A 193 22.88 -42.37 11.73
C ASP A 193 22.95 -41.20 10.71
N PRO A 194 24.13 -40.58 10.52
CA PRO A 194 24.31 -39.48 9.57
C PRO A 194 23.83 -39.80 8.14
N GLN A 195 23.74 -41.08 7.77
CA GLN A 195 23.15 -41.52 6.50
C GLN A 195 21.61 -41.43 6.47
N GLU A 196 20.91 -41.74 7.56
CA GLU A 196 19.45 -41.58 7.64
C GLU A 196 19.03 -40.12 7.72
N SER A 197 19.81 -39.27 8.36
CA SER A 197 19.58 -37.82 8.41
C SER A 197 19.59 -37.19 7.02
N ILE A 198 20.54 -37.59 6.17
CA ILE A 198 20.63 -37.15 4.77
C ILE A 198 19.45 -37.66 3.93
N ILE A 199 19.02 -38.92 4.15
CA ILE A 199 17.87 -39.51 3.46
C ILE A 199 16.56 -38.82 3.88
N GLY A 200 16.41 -38.49 5.16
CA GLY A 200 15.27 -37.73 5.69
C GLY A 200 15.19 -36.32 5.09
N LEU A 201 16.33 -35.62 4.98
CA LEU A 201 16.41 -34.31 4.33
C LEU A 201 16.07 -34.39 2.83
N MET A 202 16.59 -35.38 2.11
CA MET A 202 16.27 -35.61 0.69
C MET A 202 14.78 -35.94 0.48
N LYS A 203 14.19 -36.75 1.37
CA LYS A 203 12.76 -37.11 1.31
C LYS A 203 11.87 -35.90 1.55
N ASN A 204 12.19 -35.08 2.55
CA ASN A 204 11.45 -33.85 2.83
C ASN A 204 11.55 -32.85 1.65
N MET A 205 12.73 -32.76 0.99
CA MET A 205 12.87 -31.98 -0.23
C MET A 205 12.10 -32.54 -1.44
N TYR A 206 11.96 -33.87 -1.54
CA TYR A 206 11.17 -34.50 -2.62
C TYR A 206 9.66 -34.35 -2.42
N GLU A 207 9.18 -34.42 -1.18
CA GLU A 207 7.75 -34.27 -0.86
C GLU A 207 7.31 -32.79 -0.89
N SER A 208 8.17 -31.87 -0.44
CA SER A 208 7.87 -30.43 -0.31
C SER A 208 8.37 -29.54 -1.47
N GLY A 209 9.07 -30.11 -2.44
CA GLY A 209 9.74 -29.39 -3.53
C GLY A 209 8.92 -29.25 -4.82
N ASP A 210 9.17 -28.16 -5.55
CA ASP A 210 8.84 -27.96 -6.97
C ASP A 210 9.36 -29.14 -7.83
N ASP A 211 8.67 -29.48 -8.91
CA ASP A 211 9.02 -30.56 -9.86
C ASP A 211 10.48 -30.49 -10.35
N GLU A 212 11.07 -29.30 -10.45
CA GLU A 212 12.48 -29.13 -10.84
C GLU A 212 13.45 -29.64 -9.77
N MET A 213 13.17 -29.37 -8.49
CA MET A 213 13.98 -29.84 -7.36
C MET A 213 13.86 -31.36 -7.20
N LYS A 214 12.66 -31.92 -7.40
CA LYS A 214 12.45 -33.38 -7.41
C LYS A 214 13.27 -34.06 -8.50
N ARG A 215 13.35 -33.46 -9.69
CA ARG A 215 14.13 -34.00 -10.81
C ARG A 215 15.64 -33.99 -10.50
N MET A 216 16.14 -32.93 -9.88
CA MET A 216 17.55 -32.82 -9.49
C MET A 216 17.92 -33.84 -8.41
N ILE A 217 17.08 -34.02 -7.38
CA ILE A 217 17.29 -34.99 -6.31
C ILE A 217 17.23 -36.42 -6.84
N SER A 218 16.25 -36.72 -7.72
CA SER A 218 16.13 -38.04 -8.36
C SER A 218 17.37 -38.37 -9.20
N LYS A 219 17.89 -37.37 -9.93
CA LYS A 219 19.12 -37.52 -10.72
C LYS A 219 20.35 -37.77 -9.85
N ALA A 220 20.50 -37.02 -8.76
CA ALA A 220 21.62 -37.21 -7.81
C ALA A 220 21.57 -38.57 -7.10
N TRP A 221 20.38 -39.06 -6.74
CA TRP A 221 20.21 -40.38 -6.13
C TRP A 221 20.55 -41.51 -7.10
N TYR A 222 20.10 -41.38 -8.36
CA TYR A 222 20.41 -42.32 -9.42
C TYR A 222 21.91 -42.36 -9.75
N GLU A 223 22.56 -41.19 -9.89
CA GLU A 223 24.01 -41.10 -10.12
C GLU A 223 24.82 -41.64 -8.92
N GLY A 224 24.39 -41.39 -7.69
CA GLY A 224 25.04 -41.88 -6.47
C GLY A 224 24.97 -43.40 -6.30
N GLN A 225 23.84 -44.03 -6.64
CA GLN A 225 23.71 -45.50 -6.66
C GLN A 225 24.50 -46.14 -7.80
N HIS A 226 24.49 -45.53 -8.99
CA HIS A 226 25.22 -46.06 -10.13
C HIS A 226 26.74 -45.96 -9.95
N LYS A 227 27.26 -44.90 -9.32
CA LYS A 227 28.69 -44.75 -9.07
C LYS A 227 29.23 -45.76 -8.04
N LYS A 228 28.42 -46.14 -7.04
CA LYS A 228 28.75 -47.26 -6.13
C LYS A 228 28.75 -48.63 -6.83
N LYS A 229 27.91 -48.82 -7.86
CA LYS A 229 27.86 -50.07 -8.64
C LYS A 229 29.03 -50.24 -9.59
N THR A 230 29.57 -49.13 -10.13
CA THR A 230 30.74 -49.18 -11.03
C THR A 230 32.05 -49.43 -10.29
N ASP A 231 32.23 -48.90 -9.08
CA ASP A 231 33.44 -49.19 -8.26
C ASP A 231 33.48 -50.63 -7.71
N ALA A 232 32.31 -51.28 -7.55
CA ALA A 232 32.23 -52.67 -7.09
C ALA A 232 32.47 -53.71 -8.21
N LEU A 233 32.65 -53.26 -9.46
CA LEU A 233 32.93 -54.11 -10.62
C LEU A 233 34.38 -54.02 -11.10
N ASP A 234 35.20 -53.19 -10.46
CA ASP A 234 36.62 -52.97 -10.81
C ASP A 234 37.58 -53.34 -9.65
N LEU A 235 37.16 -54.29 -8.79
CA LEU A 235 37.95 -54.86 -7.70
C LEU A 235 37.91 -56.40 -7.73
#